data_AF-A0A1H3KX33-F1
#
_entry.id   AF-A0A1H3KX33-F1
#
_cell.length_a   1.000
_cell.length_b   1.000
_cell.length_c   1.000
_cell.angle_alpha   90.00
_cell.angle_beta   90.00
_cell.angle_gamma   90.00
#
_symmetry.space_group_name_H-M   'P 1'
#
loop_
_entity.id
_entity.type
_entity.pdbx_description
1 polymer ?
#
loop_
_entity_poly.entity_id
_entity_poly.type
_entity_poly.pdbx_seq_one_letter_code
_entity_poly.pdbx_strand_id
1 'polypeptide(L)'
;MTSTAPALADEHFLLLDGWQHRRQPGHWQGWLAERLVERGASVDYLTLPDPEHPRYADWSDVALRALRGRERVTVVAHGLSVLLWLRMCGDRARDAALADGRPPAPLARRAVLVAPPATGMHGGDVSESLPVTVTAEAVAAATVEPALLLSSIGDPYLPEGAETRYGLPLGLATVEVPGGGHLNQAAGFGPWPEMLQWCETGVWPLPAVASGDEELGRALAAHFSPQGRRLGIAVLGPISDAGTEAVEEALRAAGLEPERRLARLFPRVGEESLRVEDVAEFAELYGHEYSVAVVDAGAFAEQGDRRRIESAYRGAGCTVVWSESVRAAV
;
A
#
# COMPACT_ATOMS: atom_id res chain seq x y z
N MET A 1 16.37 13.59 35.09
CA MET A 1 15.33 13.26 34.10
C MET A 1 15.68 14.02 32.83
N THR A 2 16.43 13.38 31.93
CA THR A 2 16.73 13.93 30.61
C THR A 2 15.43 13.90 29.81
N SER A 3 14.79 15.06 29.69
CA SER A 3 13.67 15.25 28.78
C SER A 3 14.22 15.16 27.37
N THR A 4 14.13 14.00 26.74
CA THR A 4 14.42 13.84 25.32
C THR A 4 13.49 14.76 24.55
N ALA A 5 14.04 15.66 23.73
CA ALA A 5 13.22 16.51 22.87
C ALA A 5 12.28 15.62 22.02
N PRO A 6 11.05 16.07 21.73
CA PRO A 6 10.14 15.30 20.90
C PRO A 6 10.78 15.06 19.52
N ALA A 7 10.54 13.88 18.95
CA ALA A 7 11.29 13.37 17.80
C ALA A 7 11.30 14.29 16.57
N LEU A 8 10.30 15.16 16.43
CA LEU A 8 10.12 16.06 15.30
C LEU A 8 10.05 17.56 15.68
N ALA A 9 10.60 17.96 16.84
CA ALA A 9 10.46 19.32 17.41
C ALA A 9 10.77 20.49 16.45
N ASP A 10 11.68 20.27 15.48
CA ASP A 10 12.12 21.28 14.50
C ASP A 10 11.62 20.99 13.07
N GLU A 11 10.78 19.99 12.89
CA GLU A 11 10.19 19.67 11.58
C GLU A 11 8.91 20.48 11.35
N HIS A 12 8.74 20.90 10.10
CA HIS A 12 7.50 21.49 9.62
C HIS A 12 6.90 20.64 8.50
N PHE A 13 5.58 20.44 8.53
CA PHE A 13 4.86 19.71 7.49
C PHE A 13 3.80 20.59 6.87
N LEU A 14 3.80 20.67 5.54
CA LEU A 14 2.75 21.33 4.76
C LEU A 14 1.92 20.26 4.06
N LEU A 15 0.66 20.11 4.49
CA LEU A 15 -0.27 19.14 3.93
C LEU A 15 -1.22 19.86 2.99
N LEU A 16 -1.20 19.44 1.72
CA LEU A 16 -2.00 20.00 0.64
C LEU A 16 -2.88 18.89 0.06
N ASP A 17 -4.19 19.14 0.01
CA ASP A 17 -5.16 18.18 -0.51
C ASP A 17 -5.72 18.64 -1.85
N GLY A 18 -6.55 17.81 -2.49
CA GLY A 18 -7.04 18.01 -3.84
C GLY A 18 -8.39 18.72 -3.96
N TRP A 19 -9.00 18.50 -5.12
CA TRP A 19 -10.31 19.04 -5.52
C TRP A 19 -11.41 18.69 -4.52
N GLN A 20 -12.31 19.65 -4.27
CA GLN A 20 -13.43 19.56 -3.31
C GLN A 20 -13.07 19.22 -1.85
N HIS A 21 -11.79 19.18 -1.50
CA HIS A 21 -11.42 18.79 -0.15
C HIS A 21 -11.74 19.87 0.88
N ARG A 22 -12.49 19.48 1.92
CA ARG A 22 -12.90 20.34 3.04
C ARG A 22 -12.46 19.82 4.40
N ARG A 23 -11.42 18.95 4.44
CA ARG A 23 -10.94 18.30 5.68
C ARG A 23 -12.04 17.48 6.35
N GLN A 24 -12.73 16.66 5.56
CA GLN A 24 -13.73 15.70 6.07
C GLN A 24 -13.10 14.82 7.15
N PRO A 25 -13.82 14.49 8.25
CA PRO A 25 -13.37 13.52 9.22
C PRO A 25 -13.10 12.15 8.59
N GLY A 26 -12.00 11.52 9.01
CA GLY A 26 -11.63 10.18 8.55
C GLY A 26 -10.72 10.14 7.31
N HIS A 27 -10.37 11.30 6.72
CA HIS A 27 -9.31 11.35 5.71
C HIS A 27 -7.92 11.22 6.36
N TRP A 28 -7.02 10.48 5.70
CA TRP A 28 -5.69 10.18 6.24
C TRP A 28 -4.81 11.40 6.46
N GLN A 29 -4.94 12.47 5.68
CA GLN A 29 -4.19 13.70 5.93
C GLN A 29 -4.59 14.35 7.27
N GLY A 30 -5.86 14.25 7.67
CA GLY A 30 -6.31 14.72 8.99
C GLY A 30 -5.70 13.89 10.12
N TRP A 31 -5.75 12.55 9.99
CA TRP A 31 -5.10 11.64 10.93
C TRP A 31 -3.58 11.89 11.02
N LEU A 32 -2.91 12.07 9.88
CA LEU A 32 -1.48 12.32 9.79
C LEU A 32 -1.10 13.63 10.49
N ALA A 33 -1.87 14.70 10.26
CA ALA A 33 -1.64 15.99 10.91
C ALA A 33 -1.63 15.87 12.44
N GLU A 34 -2.62 15.15 13.00
CA GLU A 34 -2.69 14.91 14.45
C GLU A 34 -1.46 14.14 14.96
N ARG A 35 -1.09 13.03 14.30
CA ARG A 35 0.05 12.21 14.74
C ARG A 35 1.38 12.96 14.66
N LEU A 36 1.57 13.79 13.64
CA LEU A 36 2.76 14.63 13.50
C LEU A 36 2.85 15.69 14.62
N VAL A 37 1.73 16.32 14.98
CA VAL A 37 1.66 17.25 16.11
C VAL A 37 1.96 16.54 17.44
N GLU A 38 1.43 15.32 17.64
CA GLU A 38 1.74 14.51 18.83
C GLU A 38 3.23 14.14 18.94
N ARG A 39 3.93 14.02 17.81
CA ARG A 39 5.39 13.81 17.73
C ARG A 39 6.21 15.10 17.85
N GLY A 40 5.55 16.24 18.06
CA GLY A 40 6.14 17.55 18.30
C GLY A 40 6.41 18.38 17.05
N ALA A 41 5.96 17.94 15.87
CA ALA A 41 6.13 18.71 14.65
C ALA A 41 5.15 19.88 14.57
N SER A 42 5.53 20.91 13.80
CA SER A 42 4.60 21.95 13.38
C SER A 42 3.93 21.56 12.05
N VAL A 43 2.62 21.75 11.95
CA VAL A 43 1.85 21.27 10.78
C VAL A 43 0.91 22.36 10.25
N ASP A 44 1.10 22.72 8.99
CA ASP A 44 0.15 23.55 8.22
C ASP A 44 -0.71 22.61 7.35
N TYR A 45 -1.91 22.24 7.84
CA TYR A 45 -2.89 21.50 7.06
C TYR A 45 -3.92 22.45 6.44
N LEU A 46 -3.65 22.90 5.22
CA LEU A 46 -4.38 24.01 4.61
C LEU A 46 -5.68 23.57 3.93
N THR A 47 -6.71 24.42 4.01
CA THR A 47 -7.81 24.38 3.03
C THR A 47 -7.48 25.38 1.94
N LEU A 48 -7.33 24.89 0.71
CA LEU A 48 -7.03 25.74 -0.43
C LEU A 48 -8.27 26.55 -0.86
N PRO A 49 -8.09 27.75 -1.43
CA PRO A 49 -9.21 28.61 -1.86
C PRO A 49 -10.07 27.95 -2.94
N ASP A 50 -11.40 28.09 -2.87
CA ASP A 50 -12.35 27.61 -3.90
C ASP A 50 -12.00 26.20 -4.49
N PRO A 51 -11.99 25.14 -3.66
CA PRO A 51 -11.58 23.81 -4.11
C PRO A 51 -12.50 23.17 -5.14
N GLU A 52 -13.68 23.74 -5.38
CA GLU A 52 -14.60 23.39 -6.45
C GLU A 52 -14.12 23.95 -7.81
N HIS A 53 -13.50 25.14 -7.81
CA HIS A 53 -12.92 25.80 -8.99
C HIS A 53 -11.45 26.19 -8.73
N PRO A 54 -10.57 25.20 -8.58
CA PRO A 54 -9.19 25.42 -8.17
C PRO A 54 -8.47 26.33 -9.17
N ARG A 55 -7.85 27.39 -8.63
CA ARG A 55 -7.09 28.38 -9.38
C ARG A 55 -5.63 28.34 -8.97
N TYR A 56 -4.74 28.18 -9.94
CA TYR A 56 -3.32 28.02 -9.71
C TYR A 56 -2.74 29.23 -8.99
N ALA A 57 -3.10 30.45 -9.40
CA ALA A 57 -2.59 31.66 -8.77
C ALA A 57 -2.94 31.71 -7.27
N ASP A 58 -4.19 31.39 -6.92
CA ASP A 58 -4.68 31.44 -5.54
C ASP A 58 -4.09 30.30 -4.68
N TRP A 59 -4.03 29.08 -5.24
CA TRP A 59 -3.49 27.90 -4.57
C TRP A 59 -1.99 28.04 -4.34
N SER A 60 -1.23 28.47 -5.36
CA SER A 60 0.22 28.62 -5.28
C SER A 60 0.63 29.75 -4.35
N ASP A 61 -0.09 30.87 -4.30
CA ASP A 61 0.20 31.96 -3.35
C ASP A 61 0.07 31.48 -1.89
N VAL A 62 -0.99 30.74 -1.58
CA VAL A 62 -1.19 30.15 -0.24
C VAL A 62 -0.07 29.16 0.09
N ALA A 63 0.26 28.24 -0.81
CA ALA A 63 1.33 27.27 -0.60
C ALA A 63 2.71 27.93 -0.44
N LEU A 64 3.04 28.89 -1.30
CA LEU A 64 4.30 29.64 -1.22
C LEU A 64 4.41 30.44 0.08
N ARG A 65 3.32 31.04 0.57
CA ARG A 65 3.32 31.73 1.87
C ARG A 65 3.62 30.78 3.02
N ALA A 66 3.07 29.56 2.99
CA ALA A 66 3.35 28.56 4.02
C ALA A 66 4.80 28.05 3.98
N LEU A 67 5.44 28.03 2.80
CA LEU A 67 6.84 27.62 2.63
C LEU A 67 7.86 28.71 2.98
N ARG A 68 7.48 29.99 2.92
CA ARG A 68 8.41 31.13 3.08
C ARG A 68 9.16 31.08 4.42
N GLY A 69 10.49 31.16 4.34
CA GLY A 69 11.36 31.25 5.52
C GLY A 69 11.52 29.93 6.29
N ARG A 70 11.10 28.79 5.72
CA ARG A 70 11.22 27.49 6.36
C ARG A 70 12.30 26.64 5.69
N GLU A 71 13.30 26.23 6.45
CA GLU A 71 14.38 25.37 5.95
C GLU A 71 14.07 23.87 6.08
N ARG A 72 13.29 23.48 7.10
CA ARG A 72 12.95 22.07 7.42
C ARG A 72 11.49 21.75 7.15
N VAL A 73 11.00 22.09 5.95
CA VAL A 73 9.62 21.76 5.55
C VAL A 73 9.55 20.50 4.70
N THR A 74 8.62 19.61 5.04
CA THR A 74 8.21 18.46 4.24
C THR A 74 6.84 18.72 3.65
N VAL A 75 6.71 18.60 2.33
CA VAL A 75 5.43 18.79 1.62
C VAL A 75 4.76 17.44 1.39
N VAL A 76 3.49 17.33 1.77
CA VAL A 76 2.64 16.17 1.51
C VAL A 76 1.50 16.63 0.62
N ALA A 77 1.63 16.36 -0.69
CA ALA A 77 0.66 16.78 -1.69
C ALA A 77 -0.18 15.60 -2.17
N HIS A 78 -1.49 15.72 -2.11
CA HIS A 78 -2.43 14.68 -2.53
C HIS A 78 -3.31 15.16 -3.70
N GLY A 79 -3.59 14.25 -4.65
CA GLY A 79 -4.49 14.50 -5.76
C GLY A 79 -4.05 15.71 -6.58
N LEU A 80 -4.96 16.68 -6.73
CA LEU A 80 -4.73 17.88 -7.54
C LEU A 80 -3.59 18.76 -7.03
N SER A 81 -3.26 18.69 -5.74
CA SER A 81 -2.12 19.43 -5.17
C SER A 81 -0.76 18.89 -5.65
N VAL A 82 -0.70 17.67 -6.21
CA VAL A 82 0.50 17.19 -6.92
C VAL A 82 0.74 18.02 -8.17
N LEU A 83 -0.30 18.33 -8.95
CA LEU A 83 -0.17 19.17 -10.15
C LEU A 83 0.20 20.61 -9.79
N LEU A 84 -0.36 21.14 -8.69
CA LEU A 84 0.03 22.42 -8.11
C LEU A 84 1.54 22.47 -7.81
N TRP A 85 2.03 21.47 -7.07
CA TRP A 85 3.44 21.37 -6.69
C TRP A 85 4.36 21.31 -7.92
N LEU A 86 4.06 20.41 -8.87
CA LEU A 86 4.84 20.27 -10.09
C LEU A 86 4.88 21.56 -10.92
N ARG A 87 3.76 22.28 -11.04
CA ARG A 87 3.72 23.57 -11.74
C ARG A 87 4.52 24.64 -11.00
N MET A 88 4.49 24.68 -9.66
CA MET A 88 5.35 25.55 -8.85
C MET A 88 6.84 25.26 -9.06
N CYS A 89 7.25 23.99 -9.17
CA CYS A 89 8.64 23.64 -9.48
C CYS A 89 9.08 24.20 -10.84
N GLY A 90 8.24 24.03 -11.87
CA GLY A 90 8.51 24.54 -13.22
C GLY A 90 8.59 26.07 -13.27
N ASP A 91 7.65 26.77 -12.65
CA ASP A 91 7.64 28.24 -12.58
C ASP A 91 8.89 28.76 -11.82
N ARG A 92 9.27 28.11 -10.72
CA ARG A 92 10.45 28.49 -9.95
C ARG A 92 11.75 28.33 -10.74
N ALA A 93 11.88 27.23 -11.50
CA ALA A 93 13.03 26.98 -12.35
C ALA A 93 13.11 27.98 -13.52
N ARG A 94 11.96 28.28 -14.16
CA ARG A 94 11.88 29.30 -15.21
C ARG A 94 12.29 30.67 -14.68
N ASP A 95 11.76 31.08 -13.54
CA ASP A 95 12.03 32.40 -12.97
C ASP A 95 13.52 32.54 -12.59
N ALA A 96 14.15 31.45 -12.12
CA ALA A 96 15.59 31.42 -11.84
C ALA A 96 16.43 31.53 -13.13
N ALA A 97 16.02 30.85 -14.20
CA ALA A 97 16.67 30.94 -15.50
C ALA A 97 16.60 32.37 -16.10
N LEU A 98 15.51 33.10 -15.85
CA LEU A 98 15.34 34.49 -16.30
C LEU A 98 16.13 35.52 -15.47
N ALA A 99 16.43 35.23 -14.20
CA ALA A 99 17.08 36.18 -13.30
C ALA A 99 18.60 36.26 -13.52
N ASP A 100 19.32 35.16 -13.28
CA ASP A 100 20.78 35.09 -13.39
C ASP A 100 21.31 33.71 -13.82
N GLY A 101 20.40 32.78 -14.15
CA GLY A 101 20.72 31.42 -14.57
C GLY A 101 21.21 30.50 -13.46
N ARG A 102 21.21 30.95 -12.19
CA ARG A 102 21.59 30.09 -11.06
C ARG A 102 20.43 29.18 -10.66
N PRO A 103 20.70 27.94 -10.20
CA PRO A 103 19.66 27.08 -9.68
C PRO A 103 18.99 27.76 -8.46
N PRO A 104 17.65 27.71 -8.36
CA PRO A 104 16.94 28.28 -7.23
C PRO A 104 17.30 27.51 -5.94
N ALA A 105 17.25 28.20 -4.81
CA ALA A 105 17.21 27.52 -3.53
C ALA A 105 15.98 26.58 -3.47
N PRO A 106 16.10 25.37 -2.89
CA PRO A 106 14.98 24.45 -2.75
C PRO A 106 13.79 25.09 -2.04
N LEU A 107 12.58 24.71 -2.46
CA LEU A 107 11.32 25.13 -1.83
C LEU A 107 11.05 24.35 -0.54
N ALA A 108 11.54 23.12 -0.45
CA ALA A 108 11.31 22.24 0.69
C ALA A 108 12.51 21.32 0.95
N ARG A 109 12.56 20.71 2.13
CA ARG A 109 13.51 19.63 2.44
C ARG A 109 13.12 18.37 1.68
N ARG A 110 11.86 17.93 1.82
CA ARG A 110 11.29 16.71 1.24
C ARG A 110 9.93 17.01 0.62
N ALA A 111 9.52 16.19 -0.34
CA ALA A 111 8.16 16.18 -0.87
C ALA A 111 7.69 14.76 -1.16
N VAL A 112 6.43 14.46 -0.85
CA VAL A 112 5.73 13.27 -1.31
C VAL A 112 4.51 13.67 -2.12
N LEU A 113 4.37 13.04 -3.28
CA LEU A 113 3.33 13.27 -4.27
C LEU A 113 2.41 12.06 -4.29
N VAL A 114 1.17 12.20 -3.84
CA VAL A 114 0.25 11.09 -3.59
C VAL A 114 -0.92 11.15 -4.56
N ALA A 115 -1.14 10.07 -5.32
CA ALA A 115 -2.25 9.88 -6.25
C ALA A 115 -2.46 11.06 -7.22
N PRO A 116 -1.47 11.46 -8.04
CA PRO A 116 -1.70 12.51 -9.04
C PRO A 116 -2.81 12.08 -10.02
N PRO A 117 -3.80 12.93 -10.31
CA PRO A 117 -4.78 12.65 -11.36
C PRO A 117 -4.20 12.98 -12.75
N ALA A 118 -4.77 12.40 -13.79
CA ALA A 118 -4.51 12.83 -15.16
C ALA A 118 -4.98 14.28 -15.37
N THR A 119 -4.33 14.97 -16.30
CA THR A 119 -4.68 16.35 -16.66
C THR A 119 -6.11 16.42 -17.19
N GLY A 120 -6.87 17.43 -16.74
CA GLY A 120 -8.25 17.69 -17.17
C GLY A 120 -9.29 16.74 -16.55
N MET A 121 -8.90 15.86 -15.63
CA MET A 121 -9.84 14.95 -14.94
C MET A 121 -10.73 15.66 -13.93
N HIS A 122 -10.34 16.85 -13.46
CA HIS A 122 -11.09 17.66 -12.51
C HIS A 122 -11.35 19.06 -13.07
N GLY A 123 -12.26 19.80 -12.45
CA GLY A 123 -12.50 21.20 -12.82
C GLY A 123 -11.36 22.13 -12.36
N GLY A 124 -11.23 23.28 -13.04
CA GLY A 124 -10.32 24.37 -12.67
C GLY A 124 -8.95 24.32 -13.35
N ASP A 125 -8.27 25.46 -13.39
CA ASP A 125 -7.07 25.64 -14.21
C ASP A 125 -5.87 24.82 -13.70
N VAL A 126 -5.85 24.45 -12.41
CA VAL A 126 -4.83 23.57 -11.82
C VAL A 126 -4.89 22.18 -12.46
N SER A 127 -6.10 21.70 -12.80
CA SER A 127 -6.28 20.41 -13.47
C SER A 127 -5.95 20.48 -14.96
N GLU A 128 -6.22 21.61 -15.60
CA GLU A 128 -6.07 21.78 -17.05
C GLU A 128 -4.62 21.93 -17.51
N SER A 129 -3.68 22.21 -16.59
CA SER A 129 -2.36 22.74 -16.95
C SER A 129 -1.17 21.94 -16.43
N LEU A 130 -1.05 20.67 -16.83
CA LEU A 130 0.24 20.00 -17.00
C LEU A 130 0.14 18.97 -18.15
N PRO A 131 1.19 18.68 -18.95
CA PRO A 131 2.59 19.03 -18.72
C PRO A 131 3.23 19.62 -19.98
N VAL A 132 3.66 20.88 -19.94
CA VAL A 132 4.55 21.37 -21.01
C VAL A 132 5.85 22.00 -20.47
N THR A 133 5.98 22.26 -19.17
CA THR A 133 7.13 23.06 -18.69
C THR A 133 7.80 22.59 -17.39
N VAL A 134 7.41 21.45 -16.80
CA VAL A 134 8.16 20.90 -15.65
C VAL A 134 9.12 19.82 -16.13
N THR A 135 10.39 19.94 -15.78
CA THR A 135 11.45 18.97 -16.11
C THR A 135 11.85 18.20 -14.86
N ALA A 136 12.52 17.06 -15.03
CA ALA A 136 13.08 16.29 -13.92
C ALA A 136 14.04 17.14 -13.08
N GLU A 137 14.83 18.01 -13.72
CA GLU A 137 15.76 18.93 -13.03
C GLU A 137 15.02 19.98 -12.20
N ALA A 138 13.89 20.50 -12.70
CA ALA A 138 13.08 21.46 -11.96
C ALA A 138 12.47 20.83 -10.70
N VAL A 139 12.02 19.57 -10.79
CA VAL A 139 11.49 18.83 -9.64
C VAL A 139 12.60 18.49 -8.65
N ALA A 140 13.74 17.98 -9.13
CA ALA A 140 14.90 17.65 -8.29
C ALA A 140 15.48 18.87 -7.57
N ALA A 141 15.50 20.04 -8.22
CA ALA A 141 15.98 21.28 -7.60
C ALA A 141 15.00 21.88 -6.58
N ALA A 142 13.73 21.49 -6.59
CA ALA A 142 12.72 22.01 -5.69
C ALA A 142 12.82 21.45 -4.27
N THR A 143 13.52 20.32 -4.08
CA THR A 143 13.70 19.67 -2.78
C THR A 143 15.18 19.43 -2.46
N VAL A 144 15.53 19.38 -1.17
CA VAL A 144 16.88 19.01 -0.73
C VAL A 144 17.13 17.51 -0.90
N GLU A 145 16.11 16.70 -0.59
CA GLU A 145 16.11 15.25 -0.75
C GLU A 145 15.21 14.85 -1.92
N PRO A 146 15.45 13.68 -2.58
CA PRO A 146 14.61 13.22 -3.68
C PRO A 146 13.12 13.11 -3.28
N ALA A 147 12.24 13.63 -4.12
CA ALA A 147 10.80 13.50 -3.91
C ALA A 147 10.31 12.06 -4.18
N LEU A 148 9.31 11.63 -3.41
CA LEU A 148 8.67 10.32 -3.54
C LEU A 148 7.33 10.47 -4.27
N LEU A 149 7.06 9.61 -5.24
CA LEU A 149 5.75 9.45 -5.88
C LEU A 149 5.06 8.21 -5.35
N LEU A 150 3.82 8.37 -4.87
CA LEU A 150 2.94 7.30 -4.41
C LEU A 150 1.69 7.27 -5.28
N SER A 151 1.32 6.10 -5.76
CA SER A 151 0.08 5.87 -6.51
C SER A 151 -0.46 4.48 -6.29
N SER A 152 -1.71 4.23 -6.65
CA SER A 152 -2.22 2.87 -6.77
C SER A 152 -2.20 2.40 -8.21
N ILE A 153 -1.97 1.11 -8.41
CA ILE A 153 -2.40 0.44 -9.65
C ILE A 153 -3.93 0.54 -9.71
N GLY A 154 -4.46 1.00 -10.85
CA GLY A 154 -5.90 1.12 -11.07
C GLY A 154 -6.56 2.34 -10.42
N ASP A 155 -5.81 3.40 -10.12
CA ASP A 155 -6.40 4.70 -9.76
C ASP A 155 -7.38 5.16 -10.87
N PRO A 156 -8.67 5.35 -10.58
CA PRO A 156 -9.66 5.73 -11.59
C PRO A 156 -9.40 7.12 -12.20
N TYR A 157 -8.61 7.96 -11.53
CA TYR A 157 -8.25 9.29 -12.01
C TYR A 157 -6.95 9.32 -12.82
N LEU A 158 -6.19 8.22 -12.87
CA LEU A 158 -4.99 8.09 -13.68
C LEU A 158 -4.85 6.66 -14.25
N PRO A 159 -5.68 6.28 -15.24
CA PRO A 159 -5.70 4.92 -15.77
C PRO A 159 -4.37 4.44 -16.38
N GLU A 160 -3.55 5.36 -16.90
CA GLU A 160 -2.23 5.06 -17.45
C GLU A 160 -1.14 4.77 -16.40
N GLY A 161 -1.44 4.99 -15.11
CA GLY A 161 -0.52 4.79 -13.99
C GLY A 161 0.48 5.93 -13.79
N ALA A 162 0.86 6.17 -12.52
CA ALA A 162 1.69 7.32 -12.17
C ALA A 162 3.16 7.12 -12.53
N GLU A 163 3.67 5.89 -12.53
CA GLU A 163 5.05 5.61 -12.94
C GLU A 163 5.29 6.06 -14.39
N THR A 164 4.42 5.63 -15.32
CA THR A 164 4.55 5.99 -16.74
C THR A 164 4.32 7.48 -16.96
N ARG A 165 3.34 8.07 -16.27
CA ARG A 165 2.94 9.46 -16.50
C ARG A 165 3.86 10.49 -15.86
N TYR A 166 4.33 10.22 -14.64
CA TYR A 166 5.06 11.17 -13.79
C TYR A 166 6.40 10.60 -13.33
N GLY A 167 6.44 9.34 -12.88
CA GLY A 167 7.62 8.68 -12.33
C GLY A 167 8.83 8.74 -13.26
N LEU A 168 8.75 8.05 -14.39
CA LEU A 168 9.84 7.97 -15.37
C LEU A 168 10.17 9.35 -16.00
N PRO A 169 9.18 10.16 -16.47
CA PRO A 169 9.50 11.44 -17.10
C PRO A 169 10.13 12.48 -16.18
N LEU A 170 9.86 12.42 -14.87
CA LEU A 170 10.35 13.37 -13.88
C LEU A 170 11.48 12.80 -13.00
N GLY A 171 11.90 11.55 -13.23
CA GLY A 171 12.95 10.89 -12.45
C GLY A 171 12.58 10.67 -10.98
N LEU A 172 11.30 10.44 -10.69
CA LEU A 172 10.81 10.25 -9.32
C LEU A 172 10.88 8.78 -8.91
N ALA A 173 11.38 8.53 -7.70
CA ALA A 173 11.19 7.24 -7.05
C ALA A 173 9.68 7.01 -6.90
N THR A 174 9.17 5.92 -7.48
CA THR A 174 7.74 5.62 -7.51
C THR A 174 7.48 4.38 -6.67
N VAL A 175 6.47 4.46 -5.81
CA VAL A 175 5.95 3.32 -5.06
C VAL A 175 4.49 3.15 -5.40
N GLU A 176 4.16 1.94 -5.87
CA GLU A 176 2.79 1.55 -6.15
C GLU A 176 2.19 0.81 -4.95
N VAL A 177 1.04 1.28 -4.48
CA VAL A 177 0.25 0.67 -3.40
C VAL A 177 -0.81 -0.24 -4.03
N PRO A 178 -0.73 -1.56 -3.88
CA PRO A 178 -1.70 -2.47 -4.47
C PRO A 178 -3.11 -2.23 -3.93
N GLY A 179 -4.10 -2.14 -4.83
CA GLY A 179 -5.51 -1.98 -4.46
C GLY A 179 -5.84 -0.66 -3.75
N GLY A 180 -4.97 0.34 -3.81
CA GLY A 180 -5.11 1.61 -3.11
C GLY A 180 -6.11 2.61 -3.71
N GLY A 181 -6.66 2.34 -4.90
CA GLY A 181 -7.58 3.26 -5.59
C GLY A 181 -6.98 4.67 -5.74
N HIS A 182 -7.71 5.72 -5.35
CA HIS A 182 -7.17 7.09 -5.34
C HIS A 182 -6.47 7.45 -4.02
N LEU A 183 -6.09 6.47 -3.19
CA LEU A 183 -5.40 6.66 -1.91
C LEU A 183 -6.14 7.64 -0.98
N ASN A 184 -7.47 7.58 -0.97
CA ASN A 184 -8.35 8.47 -0.21
C ASN A 184 -9.26 7.66 0.73
N GLN A 185 -10.09 8.35 1.49
CA GLN A 185 -11.02 7.72 2.43
C GLN A 185 -12.00 6.74 1.74
N ALA A 186 -12.45 7.03 0.52
CA ALA A 186 -13.33 6.13 -0.23
C ALA A 186 -12.62 4.84 -0.66
N ALA A 187 -11.31 4.88 -0.82
CA ALA A 187 -10.45 3.71 -1.03
C ALA A 187 -9.98 3.04 0.28
N GLY A 188 -10.51 3.47 1.44
CA GLY A 188 -10.19 2.89 2.74
C GLY A 188 -9.05 3.57 3.50
N PHE A 189 -8.48 4.66 2.98
CA PHE A 189 -7.35 5.36 3.62
C PHE A 189 -7.83 6.40 4.64
N GLY A 190 -7.86 5.96 5.91
CA GLY A 190 -7.99 6.80 7.11
C GLY A 190 -6.67 6.82 7.89
N PRO A 191 -6.51 6.08 8.98
CA PRO A 191 -5.18 5.90 9.58
C PRO A 191 -4.18 5.33 8.56
N TRP A 192 -3.00 5.96 8.40
CA TRP A 192 -1.98 5.51 7.45
C TRP A 192 -0.57 5.52 8.06
N PRO A 193 -0.23 4.49 8.87
CA PRO A 193 1.05 4.39 9.59
C PRO A 193 2.29 4.49 8.69
N GLU A 194 2.23 3.94 7.49
CA GLU A 194 3.34 3.95 6.53
C GLU A 194 3.69 5.36 6.09
N MET A 195 2.68 6.20 5.85
CA MET A 195 2.89 7.62 5.54
C MET A 195 3.49 8.37 6.73
N LEU A 196 3.06 8.07 7.96
CA LEU A 196 3.65 8.65 9.17
C LEU A 196 5.14 8.25 9.30
N GLN A 197 5.46 6.98 9.09
CA GLN A 197 6.84 6.49 9.13
C GLN A 197 7.71 7.17 8.07
N TRP A 198 7.20 7.35 6.84
CA TRP A 198 7.92 8.08 5.81
C TRP A 198 8.16 9.54 6.20
N CYS A 199 7.16 10.21 6.79
CA CYS A 199 7.32 11.58 7.29
C CYS A 199 8.43 11.68 8.35
N GLU A 200 8.55 10.67 9.22
CA GLU A 200 9.54 10.61 10.30
C GLU A 200 10.95 10.30 9.83
N THR A 201 11.09 9.39 8.86
CA THR A 201 12.38 8.79 8.51
C THR A 201 12.89 9.18 7.12
N GLY A 202 12.01 9.66 6.24
CA GLY A 202 12.28 9.84 4.81
C GLY A 202 12.35 8.53 4.02
N VAL A 203 12.17 7.37 4.67
CA VAL A 203 12.26 6.05 4.06
C VAL A 203 10.86 5.46 4.00
N TRP A 204 10.41 5.10 2.79
CA TRP A 204 9.13 4.43 2.63
C TRP A 204 9.28 3.01 3.20
N PRO A 205 8.37 2.56 4.09
CA PRO A 205 8.45 1.19 4.58
C PRO A 205 8.31 0.24 3.40
N LEU A 206 9.24 -0.70 3.29
CA LEU A 206 9.06 -1.81 2.37
C LEU A 206 7.75 -2.50 2.73
N PRO A 207 6.91 -2.90 1.76
CA PRO A 207 5.78 -3.76 2.06
C PRO A 207 6.33 -4.92 2.88
N ALA A 208 5.71 -5.20 4.03
CA ALA A 208 5.96 -6.47 4.68
C ALA A 208 5.74 -7.52 3.61
N VAL A 209 6.77 -8.29 3.27
CA VAL A 209 6.55 -9.53 2.51
C VAL A 209 5.57 -10.27 3.39
N ALA A 210 4.31 -10.35 2.97
CA ALA A 210 3.31 -11.06 3.74
C ALA A 210 3.92 -12.43 4.02
N SER A 211 4.02 -12.79 5.29
CA SER A 211 4.48 -14.13 5.61
C SER A 211 3.56 -15.12 4.88
N GLY A 212 4.06 -16.30 4.49
CA GLY A 212 3.22 -17.32 3.86
C GLY A 212 1.94 -17.61 4.67
N ASP A 213 1.98 -17.35 5.97
CA ASP A 213 0.85 -17.50 6.90
C ASP A 213 -0.21 -16.39 6.75
N GLU A 214 0.17 -15.14 6.48
CA GLU A 214 -0.77 -14.06 6.17
C GLU A 214 -1.43 -14.27 4.80
N GLU A 215 -0.68 -14.78 3.82
CA GLU A 215 -1.24 -15.18 2.52
C GLU A 215 -2.23 -16.33 2.67
N LEU A 216 -1.89 -17.33 3.48
CA LEU A 216 -2.79 -18.43 3.82
C LEU A 216 -4.08 -17.92 4.48
N GLY A 217 -3.99 -17.02 5.46
CA GLY A 217 -5.16 -16.41 6.09
C GLY A 217 -6.09 -15.70 5.10
N ARG A 218 -5.53 -14.91 4.18
CA ARG A 218 -6.30 -14.26 3.10
C ARG A 218 -6.94 -15.26 2.14
N ALA A 219 -6.21 -16.30 1.74
CA ALA A 219 -6.71 -17.35 0.85
C ALA A 219 -7.86 -18.12 1.50
N LEU A 220 -7.77 -18.43 2.80
CA LEU A 220 -8.82 -19.09 3.55
C LEU A 220 -10.08 -18.20 3.65
N ALA A 221 -9.92 -16.91 3.96
CA ALA A 221 -11.05 -15.99 3.98
C ALA A 221 -11.78 -15.88 2.63
N ALA A 222 -11.06 -16.02 1.51
CA ALA A 222 -11.63 -15.95 0.17
C ALA A 222 -12.26 -17.27 -0.31
N HIS A 223 -11.75 -18.42 0.13
CA HIS A 223 -12.07 -19.72 -0.45
C HIS A 223 -12.78 -20.70 0.49
N PHE A 224 -12.67 -20.51 1.81
CA PHE A 224 -13.35 -21.38 2.76
C PHE A 224 -14.83 -21.01 2.88
N SER A 225 -15.68 -21.77 2.20
CA SER A 225 -17.12 -21.60 2.20
C SER A 225 -17.81 -22.91 2.60
N PRO A 226 -17.90 -23.22 3.91
CA PRO A 226 -18.46 -24.48 4.38
C PRO A 226 -19.96 -24.57 4.05
N GLN A 227 -20.35 -25.62 3.34
CA GLN A 227 -21.73 -25.84 2.91
C GLN A 227 -22.11 -27.32 2.88
N GLY A 228 -23.32 -27.63 3.33
CA GLY A 228 -23.85 -28.99 3.36
C GLY A 228 -22.97 -29.93 4.17
N ARG A 229 -22.37 -30.93 3.50
CA ARG A 229 -21.44 -31.89 4.11
C ARG A 229 -19.97 -31.47 4.04
N ARG A 230 -19.63 -30.42 3.29
CA ARG A 230 -18.27 -29.88 3.13
C ARG A 230 -18.01 -28.83 4.18
N LEU A 231 -17.63 -29.27 5.38
CA LEU A 231 -17.47 -28.39 6.52
C LEU A 231 -16.01 -28.28 6.96
N GLY A 232 -15.12 -29.13 6.45
CA GLY A 232 -13.75 -29.19 6.92
C GLY A 232 -12.72 -28.43 6.08
N ILE A 233 -11.55 -28.24 6.69
CA ILE A 233 -10.28 -27.90 6.02
C ILE A 233 -9.32 -29.08 6.20
N ALA A 234 -8.70 -29.53 5.10
CA ALA A 234 -7.65 -30.54 5.13
C ALA A 234 -6.28 -29.87 4.96
N VAL A 235 -5.31 -30.18 5.81
CA VAL A 235 -3.93 -29.68 5.72
C VAL A 235 -3.02 -30.84 5.29
N LEU A 236 -2.33 -30.66 4.17
CA LEU A 236 -1.53 -31.66 3.47
C LEU A 236 -0.05 -31.30 3.57
N GLY A 237 0.60 -31.76 4.62
CA GLY A 237 2.00 -31.44 4.92
C GLY A 237 2.16 -30.44 6.07
N PRO A 238 3.41 -30.14 6.45
CA PRO A 238 3.69 -29.26 7.58
C PRO A 238 3.35 -27.80 7.24
N ILE A 239 2.74 -27.11 8.19
CA ILE A 239 2.55 -25.66 8.18
C ILE A 239 3.11 -25.09 9.49
N SER A 240 3.42 -23.79 9.52
CA SER A 240 3.91 -23.14 10.73
C SER A 240 2.83 -23.11 11.83
N ASP A 241 3.21 -22.73 13.06
CA ASP A 241 2.25 -22.48 14.14
C ASP A 241 1.28 -21.34 13.79
N ALA A 242 1.77 -20.29 13.11
CA ALA A 242 0.93 -19.18 12.66
C ALA A 242 -0.02 -19.60 11.53
N GLY A 243 0.44 -20.43 10.60
CA GLY A 243 -0.43 -21.03 9.57
C GLY A 243 -1.49 -21.95 10.18
N THR A 244 -1.13 -22.68 11.23
CA THR A 244 -2.07 -23.47 12.03
C THR A 244 -3.14 -22.59 12.68
N GLU A 245 -2.74 -21.49 13.32
CA GLU A 245 -3.66 -20.53 13.93
C GLU A 245 -4.61 -19.92 12.89
N ALA A 246 -4.12 -19.57 11.69
CA ALA A 246 -4.93 -19.06 10.60
C ALA A 246 -6.01 -20.06 10.12
N VAL A 247 -5.67 -21.34 10.03
CA VAL A 247 -6.62 -22.41 9.67
C VAL A 247 -7.69 -22.60 10.75
N GLU A 248 -7.28 -22.63 12.01
CA GLU A 248 -8.21 -22.77 13.13
C GLU A 248 -9.14 -21.56 13.26
N GLU A 249 -8.61 -20.35 13.04
CA GLU A 249 -9.40 -19.12 13.07
C GLU A 249 -10.43 -19.10 11.93
N ALA A 250 -10.08 -19.56 10.73
CA ALA A 250 -11.04 -19.68 9.63
C ALA A 250 -12.20 -20.63 9.97
N LEU A 251 -11.93 -21.73 10.66
CA LEU A 251 -12.97 -22.66 11.14
C LEU A 251 -13.85 -22.01 12.22
N ARG A 252 -13.23 -21.35 13.22
CA ARG A 252 -13.97 -20.65 14.29
C ARG A 252 -14.83 -19.53 13.75
N ALA A 253 -14.34 -18.74 12.79
CA ALA A 253 -15.09 -17.67 12.13
C ALA A 253 -16.33 -18.20 11.38
N ALA A 254 -16.28 -19.44 10.90
CA ALA A 254 -17.43 -20.13 10.31
C ALA A 254 -18.34 -20.84 11.34
N GLY A 255 -18.08 -20.68 12.65
CA GLY A 255 -18.83 -21.32 13.73
C GLY A 255 -18.58 -22.82 13.87
N LEU A 256 -17.40 -23.30 13.46
CA LEU A 256 -17.01 -24.70 13.47
C LEU A 256 -15.89 -24.96 14.47
N GLU A 257 -15.97 -26.09 15.17
CA GLU A 257 -14.94 -26.55 16.10
C GLU A 257 -13.75 -27.15 15.34
N PRO A 258 -12.53 -26.59 15.45
CA PRO A 258 -11.36 -27.10 14.74
C PRO A 258 -11.08 -28.57 15.01
N GLU A 259 -11.27 -29.05 16.23
CA GLU A 259 -11.03 -30.45 16.63
C GLU A 259 -11.93 -31.45 15.89
N ARG A 260 -13.01 -30.98 15.28
CA ARG A 260 -13.97 -31.80 14.51
C ARG A 260 -13.88 -31.60 13.01
N ARG A 261 -13.29 -30.50 12.55
CA ARG A 261 -13.37 -30.06 11.15
C ARG A 261 -12.01 -29.80 10.50
N LEU A 262 -10.92 -29.86 11.26
CA LEU A 262 -9.56 -29.82 10.75
C LEU A 262 -9.00 -31.23 10.64
N ALA A 263 -8.65 -31.64 9.42
CA ALA A 263 -7.83 -32.84 9.20
C ALA A 263 -6.39 -32.44 8.90
N ARG A 264 -5.43 -33.15 9.49
CA ARG A 264 -4.00 -33.01 9.22
C ARG A 264 -3.45 -34.34 8.76
N LEU A 265 -2.82 -34.35 7.58
CA LEU A 265 -2.13 -35.53 7.07
C LEU A 265 -0.66 -35.45 7.44
N PHE A 266 -0.17 -36.55 8.01
CA PHE A 266 1.22 -36.70 8.44
C PHE A 266 1.89 -37.85 7.67
N PRO A 267 3.22 -37.82 7.51
CA PRO A 267 3.98 -38.94 6.99
C PRO A 267 3.69 -40.23 7.76
N ARG A 268 3.82 -41.37 7.10
CA ARG A 268 3.71 -42.69 7.74
C ARG A 268 4.82 -42.85 8.79
N VAL A 269 4.59 -43.73 9.77
CA VAL A 269 5.59 -44.00 10.82
C VAL A 269 6.90 -44.47 10.19
N GLY A 270 7.97 -43.73 10.44
CA GLY A 270 9.31 -44.02 9.89
C GLY A 270 9.62 -43.31 8.56
N GLU A 271 8.73 -42.48 8.04
CA GLU A 271 8.93 -41.69 6.83
C GLU A 271 9.06 -40.20 7.14
N GLU A 272 9.90 -39.50 6.37
CA GLU A 272 10.15 -38.07 6.55
C GLU A 272 9.21 -37.18 5.72
N SER A 273 8.60 -37.73 4.67
CA SER A 273 7.76 -36.99 3.72
C SER A 273 6.38 -37.63 3.54
N LEU A 274 5.39 -36.77 3.30
CA LEU A 274 4.03 -37.20 3.01
C LEU A 274 3.98 -37.69 1.55
N ARG A 275 3.42 -38.88 1.33
CA ARG A 275 3.30 -39.45 -0.01
C ARG A 275 2.12 -38.87 -0.77
N VAL A 276 2.29 -38.66 -2.06
CA VAL A 276 1.23 -38.19 -2.97
C VAL A 276 0.12 -39.23 -3.08
N GLU A 277 0.46 -40.52 -3.01
CA GLU A 277 -0.52 -41.62 -2.98
C GLU A 277 -1.46 -41.50 -1.79
N ASP A 278 -0.93 -41.25 -0.59
CA ASP A 278 -1.72 -41.14 0.65
C ASP A 278 -2.62 -39.90 0.61
N VAL A 279 -2.08 -38.81 0.06
CA VAL A 279 -2.83 -37.55 -0.13
C VAL A 279 -3.98 -37.73 -1.11
N ALA A 280 -3.75 -38.43 -2.23
CA ALA A 280 -4.77 -38.71 -3.22
C ALA A 280 -5.82 -39.69 -2.71
N GLU A 281 -5.40 -40.78 -2.04
CA GLU A 281 -6.30 -41.76 -1.41
C GLU A 281 -7.21 -41.08 -0.37
N PHE A 282 -6.68 -40.18 0.44
CA PHE A 282 -7.48 -39.40 1.39
C PHE A 282 -8.54 -38.54 0.69
N ALA A 283 -8.21 -37.89 -0.43
CA ALA A 283 -9.18 -37.12 -1.19
C ALA A 283 -10.30 -38.00 -1.76
N GLU A 284 -9.97 -39.19 -2.26
CA GLU A 284 -10.96 -40.14 -2.78
C GLU A 284 -11.92 -40.63 -1.69
N LEU A 285 -11.40 -40.96 -0.51
CA LEU A 285 -12.20 -41.50 0.59
C LEU A 285 -12.99 -40.42 1.34
N TYR A 286 -12.35 -39.30 1.66
CA TYR A 286 -12.86 -38.31 2.62
C TYR A 286 -13.00 -36.91 2.05
N GLY A 287 -12.50 -36.62 0.84
CA GLY A 287 -12.51 -35.27 0.26
C GLY A 287 -13.89 -34.63 0.14
N HIS A 288 -14.95 -35.44 0.09
CA HIS A 288 -16.33 -34.96 0.07
C HIS A 288 -16.79 -34.24 1.36
N GLU A 289 -16.03 -34.34 2.46
CA GLU A 289 -16.29 -33.65 3.74
C GLU A 289 -15.57 -32.29 3.87
N TYR A 290 -14.65 -31.98 2.95
CA TYR A 290 -13.82 -30.78 3.02
C TYR A 290 -14.22 -29.77 1.94
N SER A 291 -14.14 -28.48 2.29
CA SER A 291 -14.34 -27.37 1.36
C SER A 291 -13.01 -26.89 0.78
N VAL A 292 -11.95 -26.89 1.60
CA VAL A 292 -10.61 -26.42 1.23
C VAL A 292 -9.57 -27.45 1.62
N ALA A 293 -8.57 -27.62 0.77
CA ALA A 293 -7.35 -28.34 1.06
C ALA A 293 -6.16 -27.37 0.98
N VAL A 294 -5.48 -27.17 2.11
CA VAL A 294 -4.24 -26.38 2.23
C VAL A 294 -3.06 -27.32 2.03
N VAL A 295 -2.17 -27.00 1.12
CA VAL A 295 -1.06 -27.86 0.72
C VAL A 295 0.26 -27.14 0.94
N ASP A 296 1.19 -27.77 1.67
CA ASP A 296 2.56 -27.27 1.78
C ASP A 296 3.26 -27.40 0.42
N ALA A 297 3.55 -26.25 -0.20
CA ALA A 297 4.25 -26.19 -1.48
C ALA A 297 5.67 -26.79 -1.40
N GLY A 298 6.29 -26.77 -0.20
CA GLY A 298 7.61 -27.34 0.07
C GLY A 298 7.60 -28.85 0.31
N ALA A 299 6.46 -29.45 0.62
CA ALA A 299 6.32 -30.91 0.74
C ALA A 299 6.20 -31.59 -0.64
N PHE A 300 5.69 -30.86 -1.65
CA PHE A 300 5.44 -31.38 -3.00
C PHE A 300 6.08 -30.48 -4.07
N ALA A 301 7.40 -30.57 -4.23
CA ALA A 301 8.15 -29.74 -5.17
C ALA A 301 7.97 -30.15 -6.64
N GLU A 302 7.68 -31.43 -6.91
CA GLU A 302 7.58 -31.93 -8.29
C GLU A 302 6.26 -31.53 -8.96
N GLN A 303 6.33 -31.01 -10.19
CA GLN A 303 5.13 -30.60 -10.95
C GLN A 303 4.17 -31.76 -11.27
N GLY A 304 4.66 -33.00 -11.31
CA GLY A 304 3.81 -34.18 -11.48
C GLY A 304 2.91 -34.40 -10.27
N ASP A 305 3.50 -34.32 -9.08
CA ASP A 305 2.84 -34.48 -7.79
C ASP A 305 1.80 -33.39 -7.55
N ARG A 306 2.16 -32.14 -7.80
CA ARG A 306 1.23 -31.00 -7.68
C ARG A 306 -0.03 -31.19 -8.52
N ARG A 307 0.13 -31.60 -9.78
CA ARG A 307 -1.00 -31.87 -10.69
C ARG A 307 -1.87 -33.02 -10.21
N ARG A 308 -1.27 -34.07 -9.65
CA ARG A 308 -2.01 -35.22 -9.13
C ARG A 308 -2.84 -34.85 -7.90
N ILE A 309 -2.27 -34.07 -6.98
CA ILE A 309 -2.97 -33.56 -5.79
C ILE A 309 -4.12 -32.64 -6.20
N GLU A 310 -3.87 -31.68 -7.09
CA GLU A 310 -4.93 -30.78 -7.58
C GLU A 310 -6.08 -31.54 -8.24
N SER A 311 -5.76 -32.51 -9.08
CA SER A 311 -6.76 -33.35 -9.75
C SER A 311 -7.62 -34.10 -8.74
N ALA A 312 -7.00 -34.72 -7.72
CA ALA A 312 -7.71 -35.50 -6.71
C ALA A 312 -8.65 -34.62 -5.86
N TYR A 313 -8.16 -33.51 -5.31
CA TYR A 313 -8.95 -32.65 -4.43
C TYR A 313 -10.00 -31.83 -5.18
N ARG A 314 -9.69 -31.30 -6.37
CA ARG A 314 -10.70 -30.63 -7.19
C ARG A 314 -11.76 -31.62 -7.69
N GLY A 315 -11.36 -32.84 -8.06
CA GLY A 315 -12.29 -33.93 -8.40
C GLY A 315 -13.21 -34.31 -7.24
N ALA A 316 -12.69 -34.27 -6.01
CA ALA A 316 -13.47 -34.45 -4.79
C ALA A 316 -14.33 -33.23 -4.42
N GLY A 317 -14.23 -32.09 -5.13
CA GLY A 317 -15.02 -30.87 -4.94
C GLY A 317 -14.42 -29.87 -3.94
N CYS A 318 -13.13 -29.95 -3.65
CA CYS A 318 -12.40 -29.02 -2.79
C CYS A 318 -11.75 -27.89 -3.60
N THR A 319 -11.61 -26.71 -2.99
CA THR A 319 -10.65 -25.70 -3.44
C THR A 319 -9.26 -26.04 -2.89
N VAL A 320 -8.23 -25.93 -3.71
CA VAL A 320 -6.84 -26.20 -3.31
C VAL A 320 -6.10 -24.88 -3.13
N VAL A 321 -5.49 -24.69 -1.96
CA VAL A 321 -4.68 -23.52 -1.60
C VAL A 321 -3.25 -24.01 -1.36
N TRP A 322 -2.30 -23.49 -2.13
CA TRP A 322 -0.89 -23.77 -1.95
C TRP A 322 -0.29 -22.74 -0.98
N SER A 323 0.35 -23.22 0.08
CA SER A 323 0.99 -22.38 1.10
C SER A 323 2.51 -22.54 1.02
N GLU A 324 3.23 -21.43 0.91
CA GLU A 324 4.69 -21.38 1.07
C GLU A 324 5.02 -21.12 2.54
N SER A 325 4.87 -22.15 3.38
CA SER A 325 5.19 -22.03 4.80
C SER A 325 6.71 -21.93 4.94
N VAL A 326 7.19 -20.87 5.62
CA VAL A 326 8.59 -20.81 6.06
C VAL A 326 8.77 -21.94 7.08
N ARG A 327 9.49 -23.01 6.71
CA ARG A 327 9.81 -24.09 7.65
C ARG A 327 10.45 -23.45 8.88
N ALA A 328 9.82 -23.57 10.05
CA ALA A 328 10.53 -23.35 11.29
C ALA A 328 11.72 -24.31 11.27
N ALA A 329 12.94 -23.75 11.28
CA ALA A 329 14.14 -24.56 11.45
C ALA A 329 13.98 -25.31 12.78
N VAL A 330 13.98 -26.63 12.71
CA VAL A 330 14.03 -27.53 13.88
C VAL A 330 15.32 -27.28 14.66
#